data_AF-M6Q9W4-F1
#
_entry.id   AF-M6Q9W4-F1
#
_cell.length_a   1.000
_cell.length_b   1.000
_cell.length_c   1.000
_cell.angle_alpha   90.00
_cell.angle_beta   90.00
_cell.angle_gamma   90.00
#
_symmetry.space_group_name_H-M   'P 1'
#
loop_
_entity.id
_entity.type
_entity.pdbx_description
1 polymer ?
#
loop_
_entity_poly.entity_id
_entity_poly.type
_entity_poly.pdbx_seq_one_letter_code
_entity_poly.pdbx_strand_id
1 'polypeptide(L)'
;MKSIGDKYIGKHYDIYFNWSDEKIYCTELAWKIFKKALNIELTEDKRLKDFDLSNSAVKYLMKKRYGENIPLDDFVISPADMFLSKELETIMEAN
;
A
#
# COMPACT_ATOMS: atom_id res chain seq x y z
N MET A 1 12.93 -4.29 13.80
CA MET A 1 11.71 -3.69 13.20
C MET A 1 11.29 -2.38 13.86
N LYS A 2 11.12 -2.31 15.19
CA LYS A 2 10.69 -1.08 15.89
C LYS A 2 11.48 0.18 15.50
N SER A 3 12.81 0.13 15.55
CA SER A 3 13.67 1.28 15.22
C SER A 3 13.53 1.78 13.78
N ILE A 4 13.10 0.92 12.84
CA ILE A 4 12.78 1.33 11.47
C ILE A 4 11.40 1.97 11.43
N GLY A 5 10.42 1.39 12.11
CA GLY A 5 9.07 1.96 12.23
C GLY A 5 9.05 3.35 12.88
N ASP A 6 9.88 3.55 13.92
CA ASP A 6 10.00 4.83 14.63
C ASP A 6 10.40 5.99 13.68
N LYS A 7 11.09 5.71 12.55
CA LYS A 7 11.46 6.71 11.54
C LYS A 7 10.28 7.28 10.75
N TYR A 8 9.11 6.65 10.82
CA TYR A 8 7.89 7.09 10.14
C TYR A 8 6.92 7.82 11.07
N ILE A 9 7.22 7.93 12.37
CA ILE A 9 6.41 8.69 13.31
C ILE A 9 6.33 10.14 12.87
N GLY A 10 5.12 10.69 12.86
CA GLY A 10 4.85 12.08 12.47
C GLY A 10 4.68 12.30 10.96
N LYS A 11 4.86 11.27 10.11
CA LYS A 11 4.57 11.41 8.67
C LYS A 11 3.07 11.58 8.43
N HIS A 12 2.74 12.45 7.49
CA HIS A 12 1.36 12.64 7.06
C HIS A 12 0.85 11.45 6.24
N TYR A 13 -0.46 11.23 6.32
CA TYR A 13 -1.11 10.17 5.56
C TYR A 13 -1.06 10.47 4.06
N ASP A 14 -0.70 9.46 3.26
CA ASP A 14 -0.74 9.58 1.81
C ASP A 14 -2.10 9.17 1.24
N ILE A 15 -2.92 10.16 0.89
CA ILE A 15 -4.19 9.91 0.21
C ILE A 15 -4.01 9.61 -1.28
N TYR A 16 -2.85 9.91 -1.87
CA TYR A 16 -2.57 9.70 -3.30
C TYR A 16 -1.90 8.36 -3.58
N PHE A 17 -1.53 7.61 -2.53
CA PHE A 17 -0.88 6.30 -2.65
C PHE A 17 0.42 6.36 -3.49
N ASN A 18 1.19 7.44 -3.35
CA ASN A 18 2.44 7.60 -4.06
C ASN A 18 3.51 6.76 -3.38
N TRP A 19 4.37 6.12 -4.16
CA TRP A 19 5.47 5.32 -3.61
C TRP A 19 6.69 6.18 -3.27
N SER A 20 6.62 6.93 -2.17
CA SER A 20 7.68 7.85 -1.72
C SER A 20 7.86 7.82 -0.21
N ASP A 21 8.94 8.39 0.31
CA ASP A 21 9.11 8.54 1.77
C ASP A 21 8.59 9.91 2.29
N GLU A 22 7.86 10.71 1.49
CA GLU A 22 7.35 12.03 1.95
C GLU A 22 6.10 11.91 2.82
N LYS A 23 5.13 11.11 2.36
CA LYS A 23 3.91 10.72 3.07
C LYS A 23 3.86 9.21 3.12
N ILE A 24 2.95 8.65 3.92
CA ILE A 24 2.84 7.20 3.99
C ILE A 24 1.40 6.75 4.21
N TYR A 25 0.99 5.69 3.52
CA TYR A 25 -0.29 5.03 3.75
C TYR A 25 -0.10 3.69 4.49
N CYS A 26 -1.21 3.12 4.96
CA CYS A 26 -1.19 2.04 5.96
C CYS A 26 -0.37 0.82 5.54
N THR A 27 -0.54 0.35 4.30
CA THR A 27 0.09 -0.89 3.83
C THR A 27 1.50 -0.69 3.32
N GLU A 28 1.80 0.48 2.75
CA GLU A 28 3.16 0.90 2.45
C GLU A 28 4.04 0.94 3.71
N LEU A 29 3.51 1.45 4.83
CA LEU A 29 4.23 1.47 6.10
C LEU A 29 4.69 0.07 6.52
N ALA A 30 3.75 -0.88 6.56
CA ALA A 30 4.04 -2.25 6.94
C ALA A 30 5.06 -2.86 5.98
N TRP A 31 4.82 -2.78 4.67
CA TRP A 31 5.73 -3.35 3.66
C TRP A 31 7.14 -2.76 3.77
N LYS A 32 7.28 -1.43 3.89
CA LYS A 32 8.59 -0.77 4.01
C LYS A 32 9.32 -1.15 5.29
N ILE A 33 8.63 -1.38 6.40
CA ILE A 33 9.27 -1.85 7.64
C ILE A 33 9.82 -3.25 7.46
N PHE A 34 9.04 -4.18 6.89
CA PHE A 34 9.50 -5.55 6.62
C PHE A 34 10.67 -5.56 5.63
N LYS A 35 10.55 -4.83 4.52
CA LYS A 35 11.62 -4.75 3.52
C LYS A 35 12.90 -4.14 4.10
N LYS A 36 12.83 -3.00 4.78
CA LYS A 36 14.02 -2.32 5.31
C LYS A 36 14.64 -3.03 6.52
N ALA A 37 13.86 -3.74 7.34
CA ALA A 37 14.36 -4.39 8.54
C ALA A 37 14.82 -5.84 8.30
N LEU A 38 14.17 -6.57 7.39
CA LEU A 38 14.34 -8.01 7.21
C LEU A 38 14.63 -8.41 5.75
N ASN A 39 14.59 -7.47 4.80
CA ASN A 39 14.68 -7.74 3.36
C ASN A 39 13.56 -8.68 2.82
N ILE A 40 12.40 -8.69 3.47
CA ILE A 40 11.23 -9.47 3.05
C ILE A 40 10.26 -8.57 2.29
N GLU A 41 9.77 -9.04 1.14
CA GLU A 41 8.71 -8.39 0.37
C GLU A 41 7.38 -9.07 0.65
N LEU A 42 6.42 -8.34 1.23
CA LEU A 42 5.14 -8.93 1.62
C LEU A 42 4.15 -9.09 0.47
N THR A 43 4.49 -8.68 -0.75
CA THR A 43 3.60 -8.84 -1.91
C THR A 43 4.40 -8.76 -3.19
N GLU A 44 3.81 -9.27 -4.27
CA GLU A 44 4.36 -9.19 -5.63
C GLU A 44 4.17 -7.77 -6.21
N ASP A 45 4.92 -7.47 -7.27
CA ASP A 45 4.99 -6.14 -7.87
C ASP A 45 3.68 -5.78 -8.62
N LYS A 46 2.73 -5.11 -7.95
CA LYS A 46 1.42 -4.68 -8.50
C LYS A 46 1.35 -3.19 -8.81
N ARG A 47 0.82 -2.83 -9.98
CA ARG A 47 0.58 -1.45 -10.38
C ARG A 47 -0.88 -1.05 -10.15
N LEU A 48 -1.15 0.24 -10.02
CA LEU A 48 -2.51 0.76 -9.80
C LEU A 48 -3.51 0.30 -10.88
N LYS A 49 -3.05 0.16 -12.12
CA LYS A 49 -3.86 -0.36 -13.25
C LYS A 49 -4.26 -1.83 -13.12
N ASP A 50 -3.57 -2.60 -12.28
CA ASP A 50 -3.84 -4.04 -12.09
C ASP A 50 -5.02 -4.27 -11.12
N PHE A 51 -5.48 -3.23 -10.44
CA PHE A 51 -6.69 -3.26 -9.62
C PHE A 51 -7.95 -3.13 -10.48
N ASP A 52 -9.08 -3.62 -9.97
CA ASP A 52 -10.38 -3.40 -10.61
C ASP A 52 -10.83 -1.94 -10.45
N LEU A 53 -10.57 -1.14 -11.48
CA LEU A 53 -11.01 0.25 -11.60
C LEU A 53 -12.31 0.38 -12.43
N SER A 54 -12.99 -0.71 -12.76
CA SER A 54 -14.13 -0.70 -13.69
C SER A 54 -15.42 -0.14 -13.04
N ASN A 55 -15.57 -0.33 -11.73
CA ASN A 55 -16.73 0.08 -10.95
C ASN A 55 -16.94 1.61 -10.99
N SER A 56 -18.19 2.05 -11.18
CA SER A 56 -18.52 3.48 -11.32
C SER A 56 -18.16 4.31 -10.08
N ALA A 57 -18.33 3.76 -8.88
CA ALA A 57 -17.94 4.43 -7.64
C ALA A 57 -16.41 4.57 -7.54
N VAL A 58 -15.67 3.54 -7.95
CA VAL A 58 -14.19 3.59 -8.00
C VAL A 58 -13.73 4.64 -9.00
N LYS A 59 -14.26 4.64 -10.24
CA LYS A 59 -13.94 5.66 -11.26
C LYS A 59 -14.19 7.09 -10.76
N TYR A 60 -15.31 7.30 -10.07
CA TYR A 60 -15.64 8.60 -9.48
C TYR A 60 -14.59 9.01 -8.43
N LEU A 61 -14.21 8.11 -7.53
CA LEU A 61 -13.20 8.37 -6.51
C LEU A 61 -11.82 8.63 -7.12
N MET A 62 -11.43 7.85 -8.13
CA MET A 62 -10.19 8.03 -8.88
C MET A 62 -10.13 9.42 -9.52
N LYS A 63 -11.19 9.83 -10.22
CA LYS A 63 -11.27 11.18 -10.81
C LYS A 63 -11.29 12.29 -9.76
N LYS A 64 -12.01 12.10 -8.65
CA LYS A 64 -12.05 13.08 -7.55
C LYS A 64 -10.67 13.27 -6.91
N ARG A 65 -9.88 12.21 -6.83
CA ARG A 65 -8.56 12.20 -6.20
C ARG A 65 -7.47 12.70 -7.14
N TYR A 66 -7.39 12.14 -8.33
CA TYR A 66 -6.28 12.34 -9.27
C TYR A 66 -6.62 13.28 -10.44
N GLY A 67 -7.88 13.67 -10.60
CA GLY A 67 -8.33 14.40 -11.79
C GLY A 67 -8.18 13.55 -13.05
N GLU A 68 -7.56 14.13 -14.07
CA GLU A 68 -7.28 13.46 -15.35
C GLU A 68 -5.93 12.68 -15.32
N ASN A 69 -5.07 12.93 -14.33
CA ASN A 69 -3.72 12.37 -14.25
C ASN A 69 -3.66 11.21 -13.24
N ILE A 70 -4.30 10.09 -13.58
CA ILE A 70 -4.28 8.89 -12.75
C ILE A 70 -2.91 8.18 -12.92
N PRO A 71 -2.17 7.91 -11.83
CA PRO A 71 -0.86 7.28 -11.89
C PRO A 71 -0.98 5.75 -12.05
N LEU A 72 -1.44 5.31 -13.22
CA LEU A 72 -1.77 3.91 -13.50
C LEU A 72 -0.58 2.95 -13.37
N ASP A 73 0.64 3.44 -13.59
CA ASP A 73 1.87 2.67 -13.53
C ASP A 73 2.59 2.73 -12.17
N ASP A 74 2.01 3.43 -11.18
CA ASP A 74 2.60 3.49 -9.84
C ASP A 74 2.42 2.17 -9.10
N PHE A 75 3.45 1.79 -8.35
CA PHE A 75 3.41 0.63 -7.46
C PHE A 75 2.51 0.91 -6.27
N VAL A 76 1.51 0.05 -6.05
CA VAL A 76 0.53 0.21 -4.97
C VAL A 76 0.25 -1.14 -4.33
N ILE A 77 0.35 -1.18 -3.00
CA ILE A 77 0.03 -2.36 -2.19
C ILE A 77 -1.32 -2.19 -1.52
N SER A 78 -2.28 -3.08 -1.77
CA SER A 78 -3.54 -3.10 -1.01
C SER A 78 -3.45 -3.94 0.27
N PRO A 79 -4.37 -3.75 1.23
CA PRO A 79 -4.45 -4.62 2.41
C PRO A 79 -4.70 -6.09 2.04
N ALA A 80 -5.53 -6.34 1.03
CA ALA A 80 -5.84 -7.69 0.57
C ALA A 80 -4.60 -8.38 -0.02
N ASP A 81 -3.82 -7.68 -0.84
CA ASP A 81 -2.61 -8.24 -1.45
C ASP A 81 -1.55 -8.61 -0.42
N MET A 82 -1.41 -7.79 0.63
CA MET A 82 -0.49 -8.08 1.72
C MET A 82 -0.99 -9.23 2.59
N PHE A 83 -2.30 -9.30 2.86
CA PHE A 83 -2.88 -10.39 3.62
C PHE A 83 -2.67 -11.75 2.92
N LEU A 84 -2.77 -11.78 1.58
CA LEU A 84 -2.54 -12.96 0.76
C LEU A 84 -1.06 -13.26 0.49
N SER A 85 -0.13 -12.59 1.17
CA SER A 85 1.30 -12.84 1.04
C SER A 85 1.65 -14.30 1.30
N LYS A 86 2.54 -14.86 0.48
CA LYS A 86 3.11 -16.20 0.69
C LYS A 86 4.07 -16.27 1.90
N GLU A 87 4.49 -15.10 2.39
CA GLU A 87 5.40 -14.96 3.55
C GLU A 87 4.65 -14.95 4.90
N LEU A 88 3.32 -14.99 4.87
CA LEU A 88 2.47 -14.86 6.06
C LEU A 88 1.57 -16.08 6.25
N GLU A 89 1.24 -16.36 7.52
CA GLU A 89 0.23 -17.35 7.90
C GLU A 89 -0.74 -16.74 8.92
N THR A 90 -2.00 -17.19 8.88
CA THR A 90 -3.01 -16.74 9.84
C THR A 90 -2.79 -17.44 11.18
N ILE A 91 -2.43 -16.66 12.21
CA ILE A 91 -2.24 -17.15 13.58
C ILE A 91 -3.49 -16.99 14.47
N MET A 92 -4.42 -16.11 14.09
CA MET A 92 -5.66 -15.85 14.84
C MET A 92 -6.70 -15.20 13.91
N GLU A 93 -7.95 -15.60 14.04
CA GLU A 93 -9.11 -14.98 13.40
C GLU A 93 -10.23 -14.86 14.46
N ALA A 94 -10.80 -13.67 14.60
CA ALA A 94 -11.90 -13.42 15.51
C ALA A 94 -13.21 -13.43 14.73
N ASN A 95 -14.09 -14.38 15.08
CA ASN A 95 -15.46 -14.48 14.53
C ASN A 95 -16.42 -13.51 15.22
#